data_AF-A0A6S6S2R5-F1
#
_entry.id   AF-A0A6S6S2R5-F1
#
_cell.length_a   1.000
_cell.length_b   1.000
_cell.length_c   1.000
_cell.angle_alpha   90.00
_cell.angle_beta   90.00
_cell.angle_gamma   90.00
#
_symmetry.space_group_name_H-M   'P 1'
#
loop_
_entity.id
_entity.type
_entity.pdbx_description
1 polymer ?
#
loop_
_entity_poly.entity_id
_entity_poly.type
_entity_poly.pdbx_seq_one_letter_code
_entity_poly.pdbx_strand_id
1 'polypeptide(L)' 'MKWKKWLENWDMSSLKIRTPFLEMEFKPQEADKNASWDLYIELLTRITTPTITQRAWR' A
#
# COMPACT_ATOMS: atom_id res chain seq x y z
N MET A 1 12.01 -14.59 0.97
CA MET A 1 11.93 -15.92 0.33
C MET A 1 11.37 -17.05 1.21
N LYS A 2 11.44 -17.04 2.56
CA LYS A 2 10.86 -18.14 3.38
C LYS A 2 9.36 -18.03 3.69
N TRP A 3 8.83 -16.81 3.85
CA TRP A 3 7.43 -16.59 4.27
C TRP A 3 6.42 -16.71 3.13
N LYS A 4 6.75 -16.22 1.93
CA LYS A 4 5.88 -16.31 0.75
C LYS A 4 5.56 -17.77 0.39
N LYS A 5 6.59 -18.62 0.28
CA LYS A 5 6.43 -20.07 0.04
C LYS A 5 5.67 -20.78 1.15
N TRP A 6 5.83 -20.34 2.40
CA TRP A 6 5.12 -20.93 3.53
C TRP A 6 3.61 -20.62 3.48
N LEU A 7 3.22 -19.38 3.14
CA LEU A 7 1.83 -18.97 2.94
C LEU A 7 1.19 -19.64 1.70
N GLU A 8 1.96 -19.76 0.60
CA GLU A 8 1.53 -20.49 -0.60
C GLU A 8 1.27 -21.97 -0.29
N ASN A 9 2.13 -22.64 0.48
CA ASN A 9 1.94 -24.04 0.88
C ASN A 9 0.73 -24.26 1.80
N TRP A 10 0.28 -23.22 2.50
CA TRP A 10 -0.88 -23.25 3.38
C TRP A 10 -2.17 -22.81 2.65
N ASP A 11 -2.09 -22.63 1.33
CA ASP A 11 -3.18 -22.17 0.47
C ASP A 11 -3.79 -20.83 0.90
N MET A 12 -3.02 -20.02 1.64
CA MET A 12 -3.39 -18.67 2.09
C MET A 12 -3.20 -17.66 0.96
N SER A 13 -3.98 -17.83 -0.11
CA SER A 13 -3.98 -17.00 -1.32
C SER A 13 -4.91 -15.77 -1.22
N SER A 14 -5.77 -15.71 -0.20
CA SER A 14 -6.70 -14.61 0.04
C SER A 14 -7.01 -14.44 1.52
N LEU A 15 -7.36 -13.22 1.91
CA LEU A 15 -7.80 -12.88 3.26
C LEU A 15 -9.20 -12.26 3.17
N LYS A 16 -10.18 -12.90 3.80
CA LYS A 16 -11.54 -12.39 3.87
C LYS A 16 -11.80 -11.71 5.20
N ILE A 17 -12.08 -10.41 5.16
CA ILE A 17 -12.39 -9.60 6.33
C ILE A 17 -13.90 -9.41 6.38
N ARG A 18 -14.50 -9.83 7.50
CA ARG A 18 -15.94 -9.69 7.75
C ARG A 18 -16.14 -8.84 8.99
N THR A 19 -16.68 -7.64 8.81
CA THR A 19 -17.29 -6.84 9.87
C THR A 19 -18.81 -6.82 9.63
N PRO A 20 -19.63 -6.43 10.62
CA PRO A 20 -21.10 -6.45 10.47
C PRO A 20 -21.65 -5.60 9.31
N PHE A 21 -20.86 -4.67 8.78
CA PHE A 21 -21.25 -3.72 7.73
C PHE A 21 -20.37 -3.81 6.47
N LEU A 22 -19.30 -4.60 6.50
CA LEU A 22 -18.35 -4.68 5.39
C LEU A 22 -17.85 -6.12 5.24
N GLU A 23 -18.07 -6.67 4.05
CA GLU A 23 -17.43 -7.89 3.60
C GLU A 23 -16.41 -7.51 2.53
N MET A 24 -15.13 -7.78 2.82
CA MET A 24 -14.04 -7.42 1.93
C MET A 24 -13.13 -8.64 1.73
N GLU A 25 -12.68 -8.84 0.51
CA GLU A 25 -11.74 -9.91 0.16
C GLU A 25 -10.45 -9.27 -0.36
N PHE A 26 -9.36 -9.50 0.37
CA PHE A 26 -8.03 -9.10 -0.05
C PHE A 26 -7.34 -10.28 -0.75
N LYS A 27 -6.88 -10.05 -1.99
CA LYS A 27 -6.13 -11.03 -2.78
C LYS A 27 -4.80 -10.39 -3.17
N PRO A 28 -3.65 -10.92 -2.73
CA PRO A 28 -2.35 -10.37 -3.11
C PRO A 28 -2.17 -10.42 -4.63
N GLN A 29 -2.03 -9.26 -5.26
CA GLN A 29 -1.74 -9.13 -6.69
C GLN A 29 -0.58 -8.17 -6.94
N GLU A 30 0.19 -8.40 -7.99
CA GLU A 30 1.34 -7.52 -8.33
C GLU A 30 0.88 -6.09 -8.69
N ALA A 31 -0.33 -5.93 -9.23
CA ALA A 31 -0.91 -4.61 -9.50
C ALA A 31 -1.06 -3.77 -8.21
N ASP A 32 -1.56 -4.38 -7.13
CA ASP A 32 -1.73 -3.70 -5.83
C ASP A 32 -0.39 -3.32 -5.22
N LYS A 33 0.62 -4.17 -5.39
CA LYS A 33 1.97 -3.91 -4.90
C LYS A 33 2.60 -2.71 -5.62
N ASN A 34 2.44 -2.63 -6.94
CA ASN A 34 2.94 -1.50 -7.72
C ASN A 34 2.20 -0.21 -7.38
N ALA A 35 0.87 -0.26 -7.29
CA ALA A 35 0.06 0.89 -6.90
C ALA A 35 0.41 1.39 -5.48
N SER A 36 0.67 0.47 -4.55
CA SER A 36 1.09 0.81 -3.18
C SER A 36 2.47 1.47 -3.17
N TRP A 37 3.38 1.04 -4.05
CA TRP A 37 4.70 1.65 -4.19
C TRP A 37 4.60 3.09 -4.71
N ASP A 38 3.83 3.31 -5.76
CA ASP A 38 3.63 4.65 -6.34
C ASP A 38 2.99 5.61 -5.32
N LEU A 39 1.96 5.14 -4.59
CA LEU A 39 1.33 5.91 -3.51
C LEU A 39 2.29 6.24 -2.37
N TYR A 40 3.14 5.27 -1.97
CA TYR A 40 4.15 5.49 -0.93
C TYR A 40 5.14 6.59 -1.32
N ILE A 41 5.62 6.55 -2.56
CA ILE A 41 6.52 7.59 -3.09
C ILE A 41 5.81 8.94 -3.18
N GLU A 42 4.55 8.99 -3.61
CA GLU A 42 3.78 10.24 -3.64
C GLU A 42 3.64 10.85 -2.23
N LEU A 43 3.25 10.05 -1.24
CA LEU A 43 3.09 10.53 0.14
C LEU A 43 4.40 11.01 0.72
N LEU A 44 5.48 10.25 0.56
CA LEU A 44 6.80 10.66 1.01
C LEU A 44 7.23 11.97 0.37
N THR A 45 7.14 12.08 -0.95
CA THR A 45 7.56 13.29 -1.65
C THR A 45 6.69 14.49 -1.27
N ARG A 46 5.37 14.32 -1.14
CA ARG A 46 4.46 15.38 -0.67
C ARG A 46 4.78 15.85 0.75
N ILE A 47 5.14 14.95 1.66
CA ILE A 47 5.44 15.29 3.06
C ILE A 47 6.85 15.88 3.20
N THR A 48 7.83 15.28 2.52
CA THR A 48 9.25 15.61 2.69
C THR A 48 9.72 16.75 1.80
N THR A 49 9.02 17.05 0.70
CA THR A 49 9.28 18.26 -0.07
C THR A 49 8.77 19.42 0.79
N PRO A 50 9.65 20.29 1.32
CA PRO A 50 9.19 21.51 1.93
C PRO A 50 8.38 22.22 0.85
N THR A 51 7.17 22.68 1.17
CA THR A 51 6.52 23.66 0.30
C THR A 51 7.51 24.83 0.27
N ILE A 52 8.25 24.96 -0.84
CA ILE A 52 9.08 26.13 -1.08
C ILE A 52 8.04 27.22 -1.30
N THR A 53 7.54 27.76 -0.19
CA THR A 53 6.77 28.97 -0.15
C THR A 53 7.75 29.98 -0.73
N GLN A 54 7.53 30.34 -1.98
CA GLN A 54 8.15 31.50 -2.60
C GLN A 54 7.68 32.73 -1.80
N ARG A 55 8.25 32.92 -0.62
CA ARG A 55 8.31 34.21 0.04
C ARG A 55 9.50 34.94 -0.59
N ALA A 56 9.38 35.13 -1.90
CA ALA A 56 10.22 36.03 -2.66
C ALA A 56 9.71 37.45 -2.33
N TRP A 57 10.51 38.15 -1.51
CA TRP A 57 10.54 39.60 -1.36
C TRP A 57 9.28 40.29 -0.78
N ARG A 58 9.28 40.44 0.54
CA ARG A 58 8.78 41.64 1.24
C ARG A 58 9.81 42.08 2.25
#